data_AF-A0A644XY25-F1
#
_entry.id   AF-A0A644XY25-F1
#
_cell.length_a   1.000
_cell.length_b   1.000
_cell.length_c   1.000
_cell.angle_alpha   90.00
_cell.angle_beta   90.00
_cell.angle_gamma   90.00
#
_symmetry.space_group_name_H-M   'P 1'
#
loop_
_entity.id
_entity.type
_entity.pdbx_description
1 polymer ?
#
loop_
_entity_poly.entity_id
_entity_poly.type
_entity_poly.pdbx_seq_one_letter_code
_entity_poly.pdbx_strand_id
1 'polypeptide(L)' 'MTTVNPKVREFDQDLVKRLIQSVRVHKEMKIEIQFYSGIVMMQEVDYYED' A
#
# COMPACT_ATOMS: atom_id res chain seq x y z
N MET A 1 16.15 -14.34 6.37
CA MET A 1 15.63 -13.83 7.67
C MET A 1 15.23 -12.39 7.43
N THR A 2 13.93 -12.10 7.41
CA THR A 2 13.42 -10.74 7.25
C THR A 2 12.72 -10.38 8.56
N THR A 3 13.33 -9.49 9.34
CA THR A 3 12.82 -9.06 10.63
C THR A 3 11.57 -8.20 10.40
N VAL A 4 10.39 -8.79 10.57
CA VAL A 4 9.11 -8.08 10.54
C VAL A 4 8.89 -7.35 11.87
N ASN A 5 8.53 -6.07 11.81
CA ASN A 5 8.31 -5.23 12.98
C ASN A 5 7.02 -5.66 13.72
N PRO A 6 7.08 -6.05 15.01
CA PRO A 6 5.96 -6.67 15.72
C PRO A 6 4.78 -5.74 16.03
N LYS A 7 4.88 -4.43 15.75
CA LYS A 7 3.80 -3.45 15.96
C LYS A 7 2.89 -3.23 14.75
N VAL A 8 3.24 -3.78 13.59
CA VAL A 8 2.33 -3.81 12.43
C VAL A 8 1.49 -5.06 12.60
N ARG A 9 0.16 -4.94 12.75
CA ARG A 9 -0.73 -6.10 12.65
C ARG A 9 -0.37 -6.79 11.33
N GLU A 10 0.13 -8.01 11.38
CA GLU A 10 0.44 -8.76 10.17
C GLU A 10 -0.87 -8.93 9.40
N PHE A 11 -1.03 -8.14 8.35
CA PHE A 11 -2.13 -8.35 7.43
C PHE A 11 -1.95 -9.72 6.81
N ASP A 12 -3.05 -10.46 6.68
CA ASP A 12 -3.07 -11.69 5.88
C ASP A 12 -2.58 -11.34 4.47
N GLN A 13 -1.34 -11.77 4.18
CA GLN A 13 -0.64 -11.41 2.97
C GLN A 13 -1.33 -11.99 1.73
N ASP A 14 -1.98 -13.15 1.87
CA ASP A 14 -2.69 -13.78 0.78
C ASP A 14 -4.01 -13.06 0.50
N LEU A 15 -4.70 -12.61 1.54
CA LEU A 15 -5.87 -11.75 1.38
C LEU A 15 -5.50 -10.41 0.72
N VAL A 16 -4.45 -9.74 1.19
CA VAL A 16 -4.00 -8.45 0.62
C VAL A 16 -3.66 -8.58 -0.86
N LYS A 17 -2.92 -9.63 -1.24
CA LYS A 17 -2.59 -9.90 -2.65
C LYS A 17 -3.82 -10.20 -3.51
N ARG A 18 -4.86 -10.82 -2.96
CA ARG A 18 -6.11 -11.11 -3.67
C ARG A 18 -6.99 -9.88 -3.84
N LEU A 19 -6.87 -8.88 -2.97
CA LEU A 19 -7.66 -7.66 -3.03
C LEU A 19 -7.05 -6.62 -3.98
N ILE A 20 -5.73 -6.49 -3.95
CA ILE A 20 -5.00 -5.47 -4.71
C ILE A 20 -4.74 -5.97 -6.13
N GLN A 21 -5.23 -5.22 -7.11
CA GLN A 21 -4.95 -5.43 -8.53
C GLN A 21 -3.61 -4.80 -8.94
N SER A 22 -3.33 -3.57 -8.49
CA SER A 22 -2.07 -2.89 -8.80
C SER A 22 -1.76 -1.77 -7.81
N VAL A 23 -0.47 -1.52 -7.59
CA VAL A 23 0.04 -0.33 -6.89
C VAL A 23 0.94 0.44 -7.84
N ARG A 24 0.70 1.75 -7.99
CA ARG A 24 1.47 2.65 -8.84
C ARG A 24 1.97 3.84 -8.04
N VAL A 25 3.20 4.25 -8.31
CA VAL A 25 3.78 5.49 -7.80
C VAL A 25 3.83 6.47 -8.96
N HIS A 26 3.22 7.63 -8.75
CA HIS A 26 3.20 8.72 -9.70
C HIS A 26 4.26 9.77 -9.36
N LYS A 27 4.51 10.69 -10.29
CA LYS A 27 5.25 11.92 -9.99
C LYS A 27 4.51 12.70 -8.89
N GLU A 28 5.23 13.54 -8.14
CA GLU A 28 4.67 14.30 -7.00
C GLU A 28 4.31 13.45 -5.77
N MET A 29 5.00 12.32 -5.56
CA MET A 29 4.82 11.48 -4.36
C MET A 29 3.40 10.96 -4.15
N LYS A 30 2.67 10.74 -5.24
CA LYS A 30 1.32 10.18 -5.20
C LYS A 30 1.37 8.67 -5.34
N ILE A 31 0.69 7.97 -4.43
CA ILE A 31 0.50 6.51 -4.51
C ILE A 31 -0.94 6.24 -4.92
N GLU A 32 -1.09 5.34 -5.89
CA GLU A 32 -2.38 4.84 -6.35
C GLU A 32 -2.48 3.34 -6.10
N ILE A 33 -3.57 2.90 -5.48
CA ILE A 33 -3.89 1.51 -5.23
C ILE A 33 -5.22 1.20 -5.93
N GLN A 34 -5.18 0.22 -6.82
CA GLN A 34 -6.36 -0.29 -7.51
C GLN A 34 -6.73 -1.66 -6.92
N PHE A 35 -7.99 -1.83 -6.55
CA PHE A 35 -8.56 -3.08 -6.09
C PHE A 35 -9.33 -3.78 -7.20
N TYR A 36 -9.39 -5.12 -7.16
CA TYR A 36 -10.17 -5.90 -8.13
C TYR A 36 -11.67 -5.59 -8.11
N SER A 37 -12.19 -5.01 -7.02
CA SER A 37 -13.56 -4.51 -6.93
C SER A 37 -13.83 -3.28 -7.82
N GLY A 38 -12.80 -2.68 -8.41
CA GLY A 38 -12.88 -1.42 -9.15
C GLY A 38 -12.67 -0.18 -8.28
N ILE A 39 -12.48 -0.33 -6.96
CA ILE A 39 -12.11 0.78 -6.09
C ILE A 39 -10.70 1.25 -6.44
N VAL A 40 -10.52 2.56 -6.55
CA VAL A 40 -9.22 3.21 -6.72
C VAL A 40 -9.00 4.16 -5.55
N MET A 41 -7.90 3.97 -4.83
CA MET A 41 -7.46 4.84 -3.75
C MET A 41 -6.23 5.61 -4.21
N MET A 42 -6.24 6.94 -4.01
CA MET A 42 -5.12 7.82 -4.30
C MET A 42 -4.73 8.56 -3.02
N GLN A 43 -3.44 8.58 -2.71
CA GLN A 43 -2.90 9.22 -1.52
C GLN A 43 -1.65 10.03 -1.88
N GLU A 44 -1.61 11.28 -1.41
CA GLU A 44 -0.41 12.10 -1.39
C GLU A 44 0.43 11.69 -0.19
N VAL A 45 1.72 11.46 -0.42
CA VAL A 45 2.68 11.16 0.64
C VAL A 45 3.42 12.45 0.95
N ASP A 46 3.16 13.03 2.11
CA ASP A 46 3.97 14.13 2.62
C ASP A 46 5.20 13.54 3.32
N TYR A 47 6.40 13.95 2.92
CA TYR A 47 7.60 13.67 3.72
C TYR A 47 7.53 14.55 4.96
N TYR A 48 7.30 13.95 6.13
CA TYR A 48 7.67 14.57 7.40
C TYR A 48 9.17 14.36 7.58
N GLU A 49 9.96 15.43 7.45
CA GLU A 49 11.36 15.46 7.90
C GLU A 49 11.36 15.50 9.43
N ASP A 50 12.03 14.54 10.08
CA ASP A 50 12.38 14.58 11.52
C ASP A 50 13.62 15.47 11.74
#